data_AF-A0A9E5AH76-F1
#
_entry.id   AF-A0A9E5AH76-F1
#
_cell.length_a   1.000
_cell.length_b   1.000
_cell.length_c   1.000
_cell.angle_alpha   90.00
_cell.angle_beta   90.00
_cell.angle_gamma   90.00
#
_symmetry.space_group_name_H-M   'P 1'
#
loop_
_entity.id
_entity.type
_entity.pdbx_description
1 polymer ?
#
loop_
_entity_poly.entity_id
_entity_poly.type
_entity_poly.pdbx_seq_one_letter_code
_entity_poly.pdbx_strand_id
1 'polypeptide(L)'
;MRPTRLSVLFALALGCCCSTPVLALKPSTLAEVNRLPAYCRGTQQITQITGASHDAGMKLYGAEYHHLHHYCWALNAENKAMGTLDKTQRGYLLGPAIGDIDYVIRLSRPQFILLPEIYSGKARILFKLGRAPEAVGSLYKALQIKPDYAPAALQLSRYFERQGEHGKAIAILKTTAAHSETPSAALTKQLQKLGASTAPPAGKPH
;
A
#
# COMPACT_ATOMS: atom_id res chain seq x y z
N MET A 1 17.06 38.24 64.16
CA MET A 1 15.82 37.98 63.38
C MET A 1 16.18 37.05 62.21
N ARG A 2 15.36 36.03 61.95
CA ARG A 2 15.65 34.86 61.08
C ARG A 2 15.79 35.21 59.58
N PRO A 3 16.60 34.48 58.80
CA PRO A 3 16.59 34.58 57.34
C PRO A 3 15.41 33.79 56.75
N THR A 4 14.68 34.41 55.83
CA THR A 4 13.59 33.80 55.05
C THR A 4 14.16 32.85 54.00
N ARG A 5 13.77 31.57 54.05
CA ARG A 5 14.07 30.58 53.00
C ARG A 5 13.07 30.76 51.85
N LEU A 6 13.56 31.06 50.66
CA LEU A 6 12.77 31.07 49.43
C LEU A 6 12.67 29.62 48.92
N SER A 7 11.51 28.99 49.07
CA SER A 7 11.25 27.65 48.54
C SER A 7 10.90 27.74 47.06
N VAL A 8 11.79 27.29 46.18
CA VAL A 8 11.52 27.12 44.75
C VAL A 8 10.75 25.81 44.57
N LEU A 9 9.45 25.90 44.25
CA LEU A 9 8.63 24.77 43.85
C LEU A 9 8.94 24.41 42.40
N PHE A 10 9.66 23.31 42.19
CA PHE A 10 9.75 22.66 40.88
C PHE A 10 8.40 21.99 40.58
N ALA A 11 7.59 22.61 39.74
CA ALA A 11 6.41 21.95 39.17
C ALA A 11 6.90 20.90 38.16
N LEU A 12 6.87 19.62 38.56
CA LEU A 12 7.04 18.50 37.64
C LEU A 12 5.82 18.49 36.71
N ALA A 13 5.96 19.07 35.52
CA ALA A 13 4.99 18.88 34.45
C ALA A 13 5.06 17.42 33.99
N LEU A 14 4.21 16.56 34.57
CA LEU A 14 3.93 15.24 33.99
C LEU A 14 3.27 15.50 32.63
N GLY A 15 4.09 15.45 31.58
CA GLY A 15 3.62 15.40 30.21
C GLY A 15 2.78 14.14 30.04
N CYS A 16 1.46 14.29 30.14
CA CYS A 16 0.51 13.26 29.76
C CYS A 16 0.64 13.09 28.25
N CYS A 17 1.47 12.14 27.82
CA CYS A 17 1.44 11.60 26.46
C CYS A 17 0.12 10.87 26.28
N CYS A 18 -0.98 11.62 26.12
CA CYS A 18 -2.20 11.10 25.53
C CYS A 18 -1.85 10.70 24.10
N SER A 19 -1.47 9.45 23.90
CA SER A 19 -1.46 8.82 22.58
C SER A 19 -2.89 8.90 22.08
N THR A 20 -3.18 9.90 21.23
CA THR A 20 -4.44 9.95 20.49
C THR A 20 -4.59 8.60 19.81
N PRO A 21 -5.69 7.85 20.06
CA PRO A 21 -5.87 6.56 19.42
C PRO A 21 -5.76 6.79 17.92
N VAL A 22 -4.86 6.06 17.27
CA VAL A 22 -4.72 6.09 15.82
C VAL A 22 -6.09 5.75 15.25
N LEU A 23 -6.74 6.71 14.61
CA LEU A 23 -8.09 6.54 14.10
C LEU A 23 -8.06 5.54 12.95
N ALA A 24 -8.40 4.28 13.24
CA ALA A 24 -8.58 3.26 12.21
C ALA A 24 -9.84 3.57 11.40
N LEU A 25 -9.69 3.86 10.10
CA LEU A 25 -10.78 4.20 9.19
C LEU A 25 -11.48 2.96 8.65
N LYS A 26 -12.07 2.18 9.56
CA LYS A 26 -12.85 1.00 9.21
C LYS A 26 -14.03 1.35 8.28
N PRO A 27 -14.36 0.47 7.31
CA PRO A 27 -15.65 0.54 6.62
C PRO A 27 -16.80 0.42 7.62
N SER A 28 -17.88 1.14 7.34
CA SER A 28 -19.09 1.21 8.16
C SER A 28 -20.38 1.01 7.35
N THR A 29 -20.29 1.12 6.01
CA THR A 29 -21.42 0.96 5.10
C THR A 29 -21.12 -0.06 4.01
N LEU A 30 -22.16 -0.69 3.46
CA LEU A 30 -22.01 -1.57 2.32
C LEU A 30 -21.43 -0.85 1.08
N ALA A 31 -21.73 0.44 0.92
CA ALA A 31 -21.18 1.26 -0.16
C ALA A 31 -19.66 1.47 -0.05
N GLU A 32 -19.11 1.57 1.16
CA GLU A 32 -17.66 1.57 1.39
C GLU A 32 -17.06 0.21 1.06
N VAL A 33 -17.68 -0.87 1.55
CA VAL A 33 -17.19 -2.25 1.31
C VAL A 33 -17.21 -2.61 -0.17
N ASN A 34 -18.20 -2.17 -0.94
CA ASN A 34 -18.31 -2.44 -2.38
C ASN A 34 -17.22 -1.74 -3.22
N ARG A 35 -16.47 -0.78 -2.63
CA ARG A 35 -15.30 -0.14 -3.26
C ARG A 35 -13.98 -0.84 -2.88
N LEU A 36 -14.04 -1.91 -2.10
CA LEU A 36 -12.89 -2.71 -1.71
C LEU A 36 -12.78 -3.99 -2.55
N PRO A 37 -11.58 -4.57 -2.65
CA PRO A 37 -11.40 -5.88 -3.28
C PRO A 37 -12.27 -6.95 -2.62
N ALA A 38 -12.69 -7.95 -3.39
CA ALA A 38 -13.61 -9.00 -2.93
C ALA A 38 -13.11 -9.75 -1.68
N TYR A 39 -11.79 -9.93 -1.55
CA TYR A 39 -11.19 -10.57 -0.37
C TYR A 39 -11.45 -9.82 0.94
N CYS A 40 -11.80 -8.53 0.91
CA CYS A 40 -12.12 -7.77 2.11
C CYS A 40 -13.46 -8.17 2.74
N ARG A 41 -14.39 -8.74 1.97
CA ARG A 41 -15.77 -8.99 2.42
C ARG A 41 -15.86 -9.89 3.65
N GLY A 42 -14.96 -10.86 3.79
CA GLY A 42 -14.90 -11.82 4.90
C GLY A 42 -13.95 -11.43 6.04
N THR A 43 -13.32 -10.25 5.99
CA THR A 43 -12.39 -9.84 7.05
C THR A 43 -13.15 -9.34 8.29
N GLN A 44 -12.51 -9.37 9.45
CA GLN A 44 -13.14 -8.99 10.72
C GLN A 44 -13.74 -7.59 10.66
N GLN A 45 -14.85 -7.41 11.39
CA GLN A 45 -15.70 -6.22 11.37
C GLN A 45 -16.45 -6.00 10.04
N ILE A 46 -15.85 -6.30 8.88
CA ILE A 46 -16.56 -6.24 7.59
C ILE A 46 -17.60 -7.36 7.47
N THR A 47 -17.38 -8.52 8.09
CA THR A 47 -18.39 -9.59 8.16
C THR A 47 -19.70 -9.14 8.79
N GLN A 48 -19.67 -8.18 9.74
CA GLN A 48 -20.88 -7.61 10.34
C GLN A 48 -21.69 -6.73 9.38
N ILE A 49 -21.05 -6.26 8.31
CA ILE A 49 -21.67 -5.45 7.25
C ILE A 49 -22.17 -6.35 6.11
N THR A 50 -21.41 -7.39 5.78
CA THR A 50 -21.64 -8.20 4.58
C THR A 50 -22.36 -9.53 4.84
N GLY A 51 -22.34 -10.04 6.07
CA GLY A 51 -22.74 -11.40 6.40
C GLY A 51 -21.80 -12.49 5.82
N ALA A 52 -20.66 -12.13 5.23
CA ALA A 52 -19.76 -13.10 4.62
C ALA A 52 -18.99 -13.92 5.67
N SER A 53 -18.64 -15.16 5.32
CA SER A 53 -17.87 -16.06 6.19
C SER A 53 -16.40 -15.65 6.29
N HIS A 54 -15.91 -15.48 7.53
CA HIS A 54 -14.48 -15.30 7.80
C HIS A 54 -13.68 -16.57 7.49
N ASP A 55 -14.22 -17.73 7.84
CA ASP A 55 -13.57 -19.03 7.65
C ASP A 55 -13.30 -19.33 6.17
N ALA A 56 -14.18 -18.89 5.28
CA ALA A 56 -13.95 -19.03 3.83
C ALA A 56 -12.67 -18.30 3.39
N GLY A 57 -12.42 -17.10 3.91
CA GLY A 57 -11.19 -16.37 3.62
C GLY A 57 -9.96 -16.98 4.28
N MET A 58 -10.07 -17.46 5.53
CA MET A 58 -8.99 -18.18 6.21
C MET A 58 -8.57 -19.44 5.45
N LYS A 59 -9.52 -20.18 4.85
CA LYS A 59 -9.23 -21.34 4.00
C LYS A 59 -8.46 -20.98 2.72
N LEU A 60 -8.75 -19.82 2.13
CA LEU A 60 -8.13 -19.38 0.87
C LEU A 60 -6.76 -18.73 1.07
N TYR A 61 -6.62 -17.94 2.13
CA TYR A 61 -5.47 -17.05 2.33
C TYR A 61 -4.60 -17.43 3.53
N GLY A 62 -5.02 -18.40 4.35
CA GLY A 62 -4.28 -18.84 5.52
C GLY A 62 -4.48 -17.94 6.75
N ALA A 63 -3.64 -18.16 7.77
CA ALA A 63 -3.72 -17.48 9.06
C ALA A 63 -3.56 -15.94 8.94
N GLU A 64 -2.78 -15.50 7.96
CA GLU A 64 -2.53 -14.10 7.62
C GLU A 64 -3.82 -13.33 7.29
N TYR A 65 -4.86 -14.03 6.81
CA TYR A 65 -6.17 -13.44 6.56
C TYR A 65 -6.79 -12.81 7.80
N HIS A 66 -6.46 -13.32 8.99
CA HIS A 66 -6.91 -12.76 10.25
C HIS A 66 -6.45 -11.30 10.44
N HIS A 67 -5.33 -10.91 9.84
CA HIS A 67 -4.81 -9.54 9.96
C HIS A 67 -5.22 -8.65 8.78
N LEU A 68 -5.82 -9.22 7.73
CA LEU A 68 -6.06 -8.52 6.47
C LEU A 68 -7.09 -7.38 6.58
N HIS A 69 -7.91 -7.34 7.63
CA HIS A 69 -8.83 -6.22 7.87
C HIS A 69 -8.08 -4.89 7.97
N HIS A 70 -6.86 -4.85 8.52
CA HIS A 70 -6.04 -3.64 8.56
C HIS A 70 -5.71 -3.13 7.15
N TYR A 71 -5.33 -4.02 6.22
CA TYR A 71 -5.12 -3.61 4.83
C TYR A 71 -6.42 -3.11 4.19
N CYS A 72 -7.56 -3.77 4.46
CA CYS A 72 -8.86 -3.31 3.99
C CYS A 72 -9.27 -1.94 4.56
N TRP A 73 -8.88 -1.61 5.80
CA TRP A 73 -9.08 -0.29 6.38
C TRP A 73 -8.20 0.76 5.71
N ALA A 74 -6.94 0.43 5.42
CA ALA A 74 -6.04 1.31 4.67
C ALA A 74 -6.57 1.63 3.26
N LEU A 75 -7.14 0.65 2.57
CA LEU A 75 -7.80 0.85 1.27
C LEU A 75 -9.06 1.73 1.38
N ASN A 76 -9.84 1.56 2.46
CA ASN A 76 -10.99 2.42 2.72
C ASN A 76 -10.57 3.87 3.03
N ALA A 77 -9.52 4.05 3.81
CA ALA A 77 -8.91 5.35 4.09
C ALA A 77 -8.46 6.02 2.79
N GLU A 78 -7.81 5.28 1.90
CA GLU A 78 -7.42 5.77 0.58
C GLU A 78 -8.64 6.20 -0.26
N ASN A 79 -9.70 5.39 -0.32
CA ASN A 79 -10.93 5.75 -1.03
C ASN A 79 -11.55 7.04 -0.49
N LYS A 80 -11.59 7.22 0.83
CA LYS A 80 -12.07 8.46 1.48
C LYS A 80 -11.17 9.65 1.14
N ALA A 81 -9.86 9.45 1.18
CA ALA A 81 -8.87 10.47 0.86
C ALA A 81 -8.95 10.97 -0.59
N MET A 82 -9.40 10.10 -1.50
CA MET A 82 -9.66 10.47 -2.90
C MET A 82 -10.99 11.21 -3.11
N GLY A 83 -11.92 11.15 -2.15
CA GLY A 83 -13.20 11.86 -2.19
C GLY A 83 -13.14 13.31 -1.71
N THR A 84 -12.03 13.74 -1.11
CA THR A 84 -11.86 15.11 -0.60
C THR A 84 -10.86 15.91 -1.43
N LEU A 85 -11.13 17.20 -1.61
CA LEU A 85 -10.20 18.16 -2.21
C LEU A 85 -9.23 18.75 -1.16
N ASP A 86 -9.58 18.68 0.12
CA ASP A 86 -8.76 19.20 1.22
C ASP A 86 -7.49 18.35 1.40
N LYS A 87 -6.34 18.98 1.21
CA LYS A 87 -5.02 18.35 1.37
C LYS A 87 -4.73 17.96 2.81
N THR A 88 -5.17 18.75 3.79
CA THR A 88 -4.97 18.49 5.21
C THR A 88 -5.77 17.26 5.62
N GLN A 89 -7.06 17.24 5.28
CA GLN A 89 -7.90 16.06 5.50
C GLN A 89 -7.35 14.82 4.79
N ARG A 90 -6.86 14.97 3.55
CA ARG A 90 -6.24 13.86 2.81
C ARG A 90 -5.03 13.29 3.56
N GLY A 91 -4.13 14.15 4.05
CA GLY A 91 -2.96 13.72 4.84
C GLY A 91 -3.36 12.99 6.12
N TYR A 92 -4.38 13.52 6.83
CA TYR A 92 -4.92 12.91 8.04
C TYR A 92 -5.50 11.51 7.80
N LEU A 93 -6.18 11.30 6.67
CA LEU A 93 -6.73 9.98 6.31
C LEU A 93 -5.63 8.98 5.91
N LEU A 94 -4.62 9.42 5.15
CA LEU A 94 -3.61 8.54 4.57
C LEU A 94 -2.46 8.19 5.52
N GLY A 95 -2.14 9.04 6.50
CA GLY A 95 -1.06 8.78 7.45
C GLY A 95 -1.24 7.47 8.23
N PRO A 96 -2.36 7.28 8.95
CA PRO A 96 -2.67 6.05 9.69
C PRO A 96 -2.70 4.79 8.81
N ALA A 97 -3.15 4.92 7.56
CA ALA A 97 -3.28 3.80 6.62
C ALA A 97 -1.94 3.09 6.35
N ILE A 98 -0.80 3.81 6.42
CA ILE A 98 0.53 3.20 6.32
C ILE A 98 0.81 2.29 7.52
N GLY A 99 0.42 2.69 8.73
CA GLY A 99 0.58 1.87 9.93
C GLY A 99 -0.24 0.58 9.89
N ASP A 100 -1.47 0.66 9.38
CA ASP A 100 -2.31 -0.52 9.14
C ASP A 100 -1.67 -1.49 8.13
N ILE A 101 -1.09 -0.97 7.05
CA ILE A 101 -0.38 -1.79 6.06
C ILE A 101 0.86 -2.45 6.67
N ASP A 102 1.67 -1.68 7.40
CA ASP A 102 2.89 -2.17 8.03
C ASP A 102 2.62 -3.22 9.11
N TYR A 103 1.48 -3.12 9.80
CA TYR A 103 1.00 -4.16 10.70
C TYR A 103 0.80 -5.50 9.97
N VAL A 104 0.11 -5.50 8.83
CA VAL A 104 -0.11 -6.72 8.04
C VAL A 104 1.20 -7.27 7.50
N ILE A 105 2.07 -6.42 6.95
CA ILE A 105 3.38 -6.84 6.41
C ILE A 105 4.21 -7.53 7.50
N ARG A 106 4.27 -6.96 8.71
CA ARG A 106 5.07 -7.51 9.83
C ARG A 106 4.57 -8.87 10.31
N LEU A 107 3.27 -9.14 10.21
CA LEU A 107 2.66 -10.41 10.65
C LEU A 107 2.48 -11.43 9.52
N SER A 108 2.88 -11.08 8.30
CA SER A 108 2.79 -11.97 7.15
C SER A 108 4.07 -12.77 6.97
N ARG A 109 3.95 -14.04 6.61
CA ARG A 109 5.09 -14.80 6.11
C ARG A 109 5.57 -14.23 4.76
N PRO A 110 6.87 -14.31 4.42
CA PRO A 110 7.41 -13.68 3.21
C PRO A 110 6.75 -14.14 1.89
N GLN A 111 6.15 -15.33 1.87
CA GLN A 111 5.47 -15.90 0.71
C GLN A 111 3.95 -15.70 0.72
N PHE A 112 3.41 -14.90 1.65
CA PHE A 112 1.97 -14.64 1.69
C PHE A 112 1.50 -14.03 0.37
N ILE A 113 0.49 -14.66 -0.25
CA ILE A 113 0.12 -14.44 -1.65
C ILE A 113 -0.32 -12.99 -1.95
N LEU A 114 -0.84 -12.26 -0.96
CA LEU A 114 -1.26 -10.88 -1.12
C LEU A 114 -0.14 -9.86 -0.85
N LEU A 115 1.07 -10.26 -0.44
CA LEU A 115 2.15 -9.31 -0.16
C LEU A 115 2.50 -8.40 -1.35
N PRO A 116 2.62 -8.87 -2.61
CA PRO A 116 2.87 -7.98 -3.75
C PRO A 116 1.80 -6.89 -3.91
N GLU A 117 0.53 -7.24 -3.66
CA GLU A 117 -0.60 -6.31 -3.65
C GLU A 117 -0.50 -5.33 -2.48
N ILE A 118 -0.24 -5.81 -1.26
CA ILE A 118 -0.12 -4.99 -0.05
C ILE A 118 1.01 -3.97 -0.18
N TYR A 119 2.19 -4.39 -0.65
CA TYR A 119 3.31 -3.49 -0.94
C TYR A 119 2.97 -2.46 -2.03
N SER A 120 2.22 -2.86 -3.06
CA SER A 120 1.76 -1.97 -4.12
C SER A 120 0.71 -0.96 -3.64
N GLY A 121 -0.16 -1.37 -2.72
CA GLY A 121 -1.07 -0.49 -2.00
C GLY A 121 -0.32 0.51 -1.12
N LYS A 122 0.70 0.06 -0.37
CA LYS A 122 1.60 0.93 0.41
C LYS A 122 2.21 2.01 -0.47
N ALA A 123 2.77 1.62 -1.62
CA ALA A 123 3.39 2.54 -2.56
C ALA A 123 2.40 3.60 -3.09
N ARG A 124 1.17 3.20 -3.41
CA ARG A 124 0.13 4.10 -3.90
C ARG A 124 -0.21 5.18 -2.85
N ILE A 125 -0.32 4.79 -1.58
CA ILE A 125 -0.55 5.74 -0.47
C ILE A 125 0.68 6.61 -0.23
N LEU A 126 1.89 6.04 -0.24
CA LEU A 126 3.15 6.79 -0.07
C LEU A 126 3.34 7.85 -1.16
N PHE A 127 3.01 7.56 -2.42
CA PHE A 127 3.04 8.56 -3.48
C PHE A 127 2.06 9.72 -3.23
N LYS A 128 0.85 9.44 -2.73
CA LYS A 128 -0.13 10.48 -2.37
C LYS A 128 0.34 11.35 -1.19
N LEU A 129 1.18 10.80 -0.32
CA LEU A 129 1.82 11.50 0.78
C LEU A 129 3.12 12.22 0.37
N GLY A 130 3.53 12.16 -0.90
CA GLY A 130 4.79 12.76 -1.38
C GLY A 130 6.05 11.98 -1.00
N ARG A 131 5.92 10.78 -0.43
CA ARG A 131 7.02 9.93 0.04
C ARG A 131 7.51 8.99 -1.07
N ALA A 132 7.91 9.57 -2.20
CA ALA A 132 8.26 8.81 -3.40
C ALA A 132 9.40 7.79 -3.23
N PRO A 133 10.51 8.07 -2.51
CA PRO A 133 11.58 7.09 -2.32
C PRO A 133 11.10 5.81 -1.63
N GLU A 134 10.25 5.94 -0.61
CA GLU A 134 9.69 4.81 0.13
C GLU A 134 8.66 4.03 -0.70
N ALA A 135 7.89 4.74 -1.55
CA ALA A 135 6.96 4.13 -2.48
C ALA A 135 7.70 3.23 -3.48
N VAL A 136 8.80 3.74 -4.06
CA VAL A 136 9.66 2.99 -4.98
C VAL A 136 10.24 1.75 -4.29
N GLY A 137 10.76 1.89 -3.05
CA GLY A 137 11.24 0.76 -2.26
C GLY A 137 10.17 -0.32 -2.04
N SER A 138 8.93 0.10 -1.75
CA SER A 138 7.79 -0.82 -1.58
C SER A 138 7.44 -1.57 -2.87
N LEU A 139 7.48 -0.91 -4.03
CA LEU A 139 7.22 -1.57 -5.32
C LEU A 139 8.31 -2.56 -5.69
N TYR A 140 9.58 -2.27 -5.39
CA TYR A 140 10.65 -3.25 -5.56
C TYR A 140 10.49 -4.46 -4.63
N LYS A 141 9.99 -4.27 -3.40
CA LYS A 141 9.64 -5.41 -2.53
C LYS A 141 8.53 -6.27 -3.12
N ALA A 142 7.51 -5.68 -3.73
CA ALA A 142 6.48 -6.43 -4.44
C ALA A 142 7.07 -7.29 -5.58
N LEU A 143 7.96 -6.72 -6.40
CA LEU A 143 8.63 -7.45 -7.49
C LEU A 143 9.66 -8.48 -7.00
N GLN A 144 10.29 -8.25 -5.84
CA GLN A 144 11.17 -9.25 -5.22
C GLN A 144 10.40 -10.51 -4.81
N ILE A 145 9.16 -10.35 -4.32
CA ILE A 145 8.29 -11.46 -3.91
C ILE A 145 7.66 -12.15 -5.12
N LYS A 146 7.20 -11.37 -6.09
CA LYS A 146 6.58 -11.88 -7.32
C LYS A 146 7.14 -11.11 -8.54
N PRO A 147 8.18 -11.65 -9.21
CA PRO A 147 8.88 -10.95 -10.29
C PRO A 147 8.03 -10.58 -11.52
N ASP A 148 6.95 -11.32 -11.77
CA ASP A 148 5.99 -11.07 -12.85
C ASP A 148 4.79 -10.18 -12.42
N TYR A 149 4.83 -9.57 -11.23
CA TYR A 149 3.70 -8.81 -10.69
C TYR A 149 3.51 -7.46 -11.40
N ALA A 150 2.71 -7.49 -12.47
CA ALA A 150 2.42 -6.36 -13.35
C ALA A 150 2.01 -5.05 -12.66
N PRO A 151 1.13 -5.04 -11.62
CA PRO A 151 0.73 -3.79 -10.99
C PRO A 151 1.89 -2.98 -10.39
N ALA A 152 2.90 -3.66 -9.80
CA ALA A 152 4.06 -2.97 -9.25
C ALA A 152 4.96 -2.38 -10.35
N ALA A 153 5.23 -3.16 -11.39
CA ALA A 153 6.02 -2.72 -12.53
C ALA A 153 5.38 -1.53 -13.28
N LEU A 154 4.06 -1.51 -13.42
CA LEU A 154 3.33 -0.38 -14.01
C LEU A 154 3.43 0.89 -13.15
N GLN A 155 3.36 0.76 -11.83
CA GLN A 155 3.52 1.92 -10.93
C GLN A 155 4.94 2.48 -10.98
N LEU A 156 5.98 1.62 -10.97
CA LEU A 156 7.37 2.04 -11.15
C LEU A 156 7.60 2.67 -12.51
N SER A 157 7.11 2.06 -13.58
CA SER A 157 7.24 2.58 -14.95
C SER A 157 6.64 3.98 -15.07
N ARG A 158 5.40 4.18 -14.60
CA ARG A 158 4.76 5.50 -14.61
C ARG A 158 5.49 6.51 -13.74
N TYR A 159 6.08 6.08 -12.63
CA TYR A 159 6.90 6.94 -11.79
C TYR A 159 8.14 7.44 -12.56
N PHE A 160 8.92 6.52 -13.15
CA PHE A 160 10.11 6.88 -13.92
C PHE A 160 9.79 7.64 -15.20
N GLU A 161 8.68 7.32 -15.88
CA GLU A 161 8.17 8.10 -17.02
C GLU A 161 7.97 9.57 -16.63
N ARG A 162 7.33 9.84 -15.48
CA ARG A 162 7.15 11.23 -14.99
C ARG A 162 8.46 11.92 -14.61
N GLN A 163 9.54 11.17 -14.35
CA GLN A 163 10.86 11.74 -14.11
C GLN A 163 11.67 11.95 -15.41
N GLY A 164 11.13 11.59 -16.59
CA GLY A 164 11.88 11.58 -17.85
C GLY A 164 12.83 10.38 -18.01
N GLU A 165 12.83 9.45 -17.05
CA GLU A 165 13.72 8.30 -16.98
C GLU A 165 13.16 7.11 -17.79
N HIS A 166 12.88 7.34 -19.07
CA HIS A 166 12.19 6.35 -19.94
C HIS A 166 12.95 5.02 -20.05
N GLY A 167 14.28 5.05 -20.03
CA GLY A 167 15.12 3.85 -20.05
C GLY A 167 14.86 2.94 -18.84
N LYS A 168 14.76 3.51 -17.63
CA LYS A 168 14.42 2.76 -16.40
C LYS A 168 13.00 2.20 -16.47
N ALA A 169 12.06 3.00 -16.96
CA ALA A 169 10.67 2.57 -17.13
C ALA A 169 10.57 1.35 -18.06
N ILE A 170 11.24 1.38 -19.21
CA ILE A 170 11.27 0.27 -20.18
C ILE A 170 11.97 -0.95 -19.58
N ALA A 171 13.12 -0.77 -18.92
CA ALA A 171 13.87 -1.86 -18.33
C ALA A 171 13.02 -2.66 -17.32
N ILE A 172 12.34 -1.97 -16.41
CA ILE A 172 11.48 -2.62 -15.41
C ILE A 172 10.36 -3.43 -16.07
N LEU A 173 9.66 -2.84 -17.05
CA LEU A 173 8.58 -3.52 -17.75
C LEU A 173 9.07 -4.76 -18.51
N LYS A 174 10.23 -4.67 -19.18
CA LYS A 174 10.84 -5.80 -19.89
C LYS A 174 11.26 -6.91 -18.94
N THR A 175 11.94 -6.58 -17.84
CA THR A 175 12.35 -7.56 -16.83
C THR A 175 11.13 -8.25 -16.24
N THR A 176 10.09 -7.52 -15.83
CA THR A 176 8.85 -8.12 -15.33
C THR A 176 8.16 -9.00 -16.37
N ALA A 177 8.09 -8.56 -17.63
CA ALA A 177 7.51 -9.36 -18.70
C ALA A 177 8.29 -10.67 -18.94
N ALA A 178 9.62 -10.65 -18.84
CA ALA A 178 10.46 -11.84 -19.03
C ALA A 178 10.25 -12.92 -17.94
N HIS A 179 9.70 -12.56 -16.78
CA HIS A 179 9.33 -13.50 -15.72
C HIS A 179 7.95 -14.16 -15.92
N SER A 180 7.26 -13.87 -17.02
CA SER A 180 5.94 -14.42 -17.33
C SER A 180 5.91 -15.01 -18.73
N GLU A 181 5.38 -16.23 -18.87
CA GLU A 181 5.12 -16.85 -20.19
C GLU A 181 4.10 -16.04 -21.00
N THR A 182 3.15 -15.38 -20.30
CA THR A 182 2.12 -14.54 -20.92
C THR A 182 2.10 -13.17 -20.23
N PRO A 183 2.93 -12.21 -20.69
CA PRO A 183 2.96 -10.88 -20.10
C PRO A 183 1.58 -10.18 -20.11
N SER A 184 1.26 -9.47 -19.04
CA SER A 184 0.01 -8.71 -18.94
C SER A 184 -0.16 -7.73 -20.10
N ALA A 185 -1.36 -7.70 -20.70
CA ALA A 185 -1.71 -6.74 -21.75
C ALA A 185 -1.44 -5.27 -21.34
N ALA A 186 -1.59 -4.95 -20.05
CA ALA A 186 -1.30 -3.62 -19.54
C ALA A 186 0.21 -3.29 -19.57
N LEU A 187 1.08 -4.26 -19.26
CA LEU A 187 2.54 -4.09 -19.38
C LEU A 187 2.93 -3.89 -20.84
N THR A 188 2.43 -4.75 -21.73
CA THR A 188 2.69 -4.66 -23.17
C THR A 188 2.26 -3.32 -23.75
N LYS A 189 1.05 -2.84 -23.38
CA LYS A 189 0.56 -1.53 -23.79
C LYS A 189 1.44 -0.39 -23.30
N GLN A 190 1.92 -0.45 -22.06
CA GLN A 190 2.80 0.58 -21.52
C GLN A 190 4.18 0.55 -22.21
N LEU A 191 4.73 -0.62 -22.52
CA LEU A 191 5.96 -0.75 -23.32
C LEU A 191 5.80 -0.11 -24.70
N GLN A 192 4.71 -0.42 -25.40
CA GLN A 192 4.42 0.15 -26.71
C GLN A 192 4.30 1.67 -26.66
N LYS A 193 3.61 2.22 -25.64
CA LYS A 193 3.52 3.67 -25.39
C LYS A 193 4.91 4.32 -25.26
N LEU A 194 5.86 3.61 -24.66
CA LEU A 194 7.24 4.06 -24.47
C LEU A 194 8.16 3.73 -25.67
N GLY A 195 7.61 3.24 -26.79
CA GLY A 195 8.38 2.90 -27.99
C GLY A 195 9.15 1.57 -27.89
N ALA A 196 8.76 0.67 -26.98
CA ALA A 196 9.39 -0.62 -26.76
C ALA A 196 8.40 -1.80 -26.93
N SER A 197 8.94 -3.02 -27.06
CA SER A 197 8.17 -4.25 -27.14
C SER A 197 8.67 -5.26 -26.11
N THR A 198 7.81 -6.22 -25.75
CA THR A 198 8.17 -7.42 -24.95
C THR A 198 8.95 -8.45 -25.78
N ALA A 199 8.90 -8.37 -27.11
CA ALA A 199 9.69 -9.23 -27.98
C ALA A 199 11.19 -8.92 -27.84
N PRO A 200 12.07 -9.95 -27.94
CA PRO A 200 13.51 -9.72 -28.13
C PRO A 200 13.73 -8.78 -29.32
N PRO A 201 14.80 -7.94 -29.32
CA PRO A 201 15.14 -7.16 -30.50
C PRO A 201 15.24 -8.11 -31.70
N ALA A 202 14.55 -7.77 -32.80
CA ALA A 202 14.61 -8.57 -34.02
C ALA A 202 16.09 -8.73 -34.39
N GLY A 203 16.59 -9.96 -34.32
CA GLY A 203 17.96 -10.27 -34.73
C GLY A 203 18.13 -9.78 -36.17
N LYS A 204 19.17 -8.99 -36.43
CA LYS A 204 19.56 -8.71 -37.81
C LYS A 204 19.77 -10.07 -38.48
N PRO A 205 19.15 -10.36 -39.64
CA PRO A 205 19.58 -11.51 -40.42
C PRO A 205 21.07 -11.32 -40.72
N HIS A 206 21.85 -12.35 -40.40
CA HIS A 206 23.27 -12.44 -40.75
C HIS A 206 23.46 -12.42 -42.26
#